data_AF-A0A6I3UZV4-F1
#
_entry.id   AF-A0A6I3UZV4-F1
#
_cell.length_a   1.000
_cell.length_b   1.000
_cell.length_c   1.000
_cell.angle_alpha   90.00
_cell.angle_beta   90.00
_cell.angle_gamma   90.00
#
_symmetry.space_group_name_H-M   'P 1'
#
loop_
_entity.id
_entity.type
_entity.pdbx_description
1 polymer ?
#
loop_
_entity_poly.entity_id
_entity_poly.type
_entity_poly.pdbx_seq_one_letter_code
_entity_poly.pdbx_strand_id
1 'polypeptide(L)'
;YTRPGRRHDFVPELRFEDFLDKQLSIDETASYYHRGVCIEGADSFENILDFIDWLPKIGMNSFFIQFENPYSFLKRWYEHEFNPYLNKEQFSNELVQELSDRLDT
;
A
#
# COMPACT_ATOMS: atom_id res chain seq x y z
N TYR A 1 10.40 10.21 7.31
CA TYR A 1 10.41 8.93 6.60
C TYR A 1 9.14 8.84 5.77
N THR A 2 9.24 8.36 4.53
CA THR A 2 8.06 8.10 3.69
C THR A 2 7.23 6.99 4.34
N ARG A 3 5.91 7.06 4.18
CA ARG A 3 4.95 6.05 4.65
C ARG A 3 3.77 6.01 3.65
N PRO A 4 2.90 4.99 3.70
CA PRO A 4 1.76 4.85 2.79
C PRO A 4 0.95 6.13 2.63
N GLY A 5 0.55 6.44 1.40
CA GLY A 5 -0.30 7.57 1.05
C GLY A 5 0.44 8.85 0.66
N ARG A 6 0.00 9.49 -0.43
CA ARG A 6 0.66 10.65 -1.07
C ARG A 6 0.89 11.86 -0.15
N ARG A 7 0.03 12.04 0.85
CA ARG A 7 0.18 13.09 1.90
C ARG A 7 1.46 12.94 2.73
N HIS A 8 2.17 11.83 2.59
CA HIS A 8 3.40 11.52 3.29
C HIS A 8 4.61 11.43 2.37
N ASP A 9 4.42 11.73 1.09
CA ASP A 9 5.52 11.96 0.18
C ASP A 9 6.16 13.32 0.48
N PHE A 10 7.48 13.34 0.43
CA PHE A 10 8.27 14.56 0.52
C PHE A 10 9.11 14.66 -0.74
N VAL A 11 8.74 15.59 -1.62
CA VAL A 11 9.51 15.92 -2.81
C VAL A 11 10.02 17.34 -2.62
N PRO A 12 11.33 17.53 -2.36
CA PRO A 12 11.87 18.87 -2.22
C PRO A 12 11.85 19.60 -3.58
N GLU A 13 11.49 20.87 -3.57
CA GLU A 13 11.72 21.75 -4.72
C GLU A 13 13.21 22.08 -4.78
N LEU A 14 13.90 21.56 -5.78
CA LEU A 14 15.32 21.81 -6.04
C LEU A 14 15.46 22.55 -7.36
N ARG A 15 16.41 23.48 -7.42
CA ARG A 15 16.74 24.25 -8.62
C ARG A 15 17.98 23.67 -9.28
N PHE A 16 18.21 24.04 -10.53
CA PHE A 16 19.36 23.58 -11.30
C PHE A 16 20.69 23.89 -10.58
N GLU A 17 20.78 25.06 -9.93
CA GLU A 17 21.96 25.49 -9.17
C GLU A 17 22.30 24.56 -8.00
N ASP A 18 21.30 23.89 -7.43
CA ASP A 18 21.51 22.97 -6.30
C ASP A 18 22.29 21.70 -6.73
N PHE A 19 22.44 21.46 -8.04
CA PHE A 19 23.12 20.29 -8.60
C PHE A 19 24.49 20.59 -9.22
N LEU A 20 24.84 21.86 -9.46
CA LEU A 20 26.02 22.25 -10.25
C LEU A 20 27.35 21.63 -9.77
N ASP A 21 27.53 21.58 -8.45
CA ASP A 21 28.75 21.05 -7.81
C ASP A 21 28.53 19.69 -7.14
N LYS A 22 27.37 19.06 -7.36
CA LYS A 22 27.05 17.77 -6.75
C LYS A 22 27.36 16.64 -7.71
N GLN A 23 28.12 15.66 -7.24
CA GLN A 23 28.25 14.35 -7.89
C GLN A 23 27.63 13.29 -7.00
N LEU A 24 26.82 12.42 -7.61
CA LEU A 24 26.20 11.28 -6.95
C LEU A 24 26.56 10.02 -7.75
N SER A 25 27.18 9.05 -7.07
CA SER A 25 27.46 7.72 -7.61
C SER A 25 26.86 6.71 -6.65
N ILE A 26 25.83 5.98 -7.09
CA ILE A 26 25.16 4.93 -6.34
C ILE A 26 25.27 3.66 -7.17
N ASP A 27 25.77 2.59 -6.54
CA ASP A 27 25.78 1.23 -7.08
C ASP A 27 25.20 0.32 -6.00
N GLU A 28 23.99 -0.17 -6.24
CA GLU A 28 23.25 -0.99 -5.29
C GLU A 28 22.64 -2.20 -6.01
N THR A 29 22.76 -3.37 -5.38
CA THR A 29 22.12 -4.60 -5.84
C THR A 29 21.29 -5.17 -4.71
N ALA A 30 20.02 -5.46 -4.98
CA ALA A 30 19.13 -6.07 -3.99
C ALA A 30 19.67 -7.43 -3.55
N SER A 31 19.68 -7.68 -2.23
CA SER A 31 20.13 -8.96 -1.66
C SER A 31 19.24 -10.14 -2.04
N TYR A 32 17.97 -9.88 -2.38
CA TYR A 32 16.97 -10.90 -2.71
C TYR A 32 16.21 -10.51 -3.98
N TYR A 33 15.91 -11.52 -4.81
CA TYR A 33 15.11 -11.34 -6.02
C TYR A 33 13.65 -10.97 -5.68
N HIS A 34 13.05 -11.64 -4.69
CA HIS A 34 11.69 -11.38 -4.21
C HIS A 34 11.73 -10.61 -2.88
N ARG A 35 11.05 -9.47 -2.82
CA ARG A 35 10.98 -8.57 -1.66
C ARG A 35 9.53 -8.15 -1.50
N GLY A 36 8.75 -9.09 -0.97
CA GLY A 36 7.31 -8.99 -0.90
C GLY A 36 6.80 -8.66 0.48
N VAL A 37 5.59 -8.10 0.53
CA VAL A 37 4.82 -7.93 1.76
C VAL A 37 3.48 -8.62 1.61
N CYS A 38 3.06 -9.33 2.66
CA CYS A 38 1.72 -9.90 2.79
C CYS A 38 0.94 -9.11 3.83
N ILE A 39 -0.30 -8.72 3.53
CA ILE A 39 -1.19 -8.11 4.51
C ILE A 39 -2.05 -9.16 5.20
N GLU A 40 -2.33 -8.92 6.48
CA GLU A 40 -3.20 -9.73 7.33
C GLU A 40 -4.01 -8.80 8.23
N GLY A 41 -5.31 -9.08 8.42
CA GLY A 41 -6.10 -8.43 9.47
C GLY A 41 -7.43 -7.81 9.02
N ALA A 42 -7.52 -6.48 9.06
CA ALA A 42 -8.69 -5.70 8.70
C ALA A 42 -8.20 -4.42 8.04
N ASP A 43 -8.27 -4.37 6.71
CA ASP A 43 -7.67 -3.33 5.91
C ASP A 43 -8.72 -2.71 5.00
N SER A 44 -8.72 -1.38 4.89
CA SER A 44 -9.54 -0.69 3.89
C SER A 44 -8.92 -0.82 2.49
N PHE A 45 -9.74 -0.73 1.46
CA PHE A 45 -9.25 -0.69 0.08
C PHE A 45 -8.25 0.46 -0.16
N GLU A 46 -8.52 1.65 0.40
CA GLU A 46 -7.66 2.82 0.28
C GLU A 46 -6.30 2.59 0.95
N ASN A 47 -6.28 1.97 2.14
CA ASN A 47 -5.04 1.63 2.82
C ASN A 47 -4.21 0.64 1.99
N ILE A 48 -4.86 -0.34 1.37
CA ILE A 48 -4.20 -1.32 0.49
C ILE A 48 -3.55 -0.58 -0.69
N LEU A 49 -4.29 0.29 -1.38
CA LEU A 49 -3.75 1.07 -2.51
C LEU A 49 -2.59 1.98 -2.11
N ASP A 50 -2.74 2.72 -1.01
CA ASP A 50 -1.71 3.60 -0.49
C ASP A 50 -0.45 2.82 -0.08
N PHE A 51 -0.62 1.57 0.38
CA PHE A 51 0.47 0.68 0.71
C PHE A 51 1.19 0.15 -0.54
N ILE A 52 0.43 -0.30 -1.54
CA ILE A 52 0.98 -0.76 -2.84
C ILE A 52 1.77 0.36 -3.52
N ASP A 53 1.26 1.60 -3.56
CA ASP A 53 1.98 2.77 -4.12
C ASP A 53 3.30 3.06 -3.37
N TRP A 54 3.33 2.78 -2.07
CA TRP A 54 4.50 3.03 -1.24
C TRP A 54 5.58 1.93 -1.32
N LEU A 55 5.22 0.68 -1.60
CA LEU A 55 6.16 -0.45 -1.64
C LEU A 55 7.38 -0.22 -2.54
N PRO A 56 7.25 0.28 -3.78
CA PRO A 56 8.40 0.58 -4.63
C PRO A 56 9.34 1.64 -4.05
N LYS A 57 8.81 2.62 -3.29
CA LYS A 57 9.59 3.71 -2.67
C LYS A 57 10.55 3.19 -1.60
N ILE A 58 10.33 1.98 -1.08
CA ILE A 58 11.20 1.31 -0.12
C ILE A 58 11.87 0.04 -0.69
N GLY A 59 11.85 -0.11 -2.02
CA GLY A 59 12.55 -1.19 -2.72
C GLY A 59 11.83 -2.54 -2.71
N MET A 60 10.57 -2.62 -2.26
CA MET A 60 9.75 -3.83 -2.36
C MET A 60 9.22 -4.02 -3.78
N ASN A 61 8.99 -5.26 -4.19
CA ASN A 61 8.61 -5.60 -5.57
C ASN A 61 7.49 -6.63 -5.70
N SER A 62 6.85 -7.02 -4.60
CA SER A 62 5.64 -7.84 -4.64
C SER A 62 4.72 -7.53 -3.47
N PHE A 63 3.43 -7.76 -3.70
CA PHE A 63 2.38 -7.60 -2.71
C PHE A 63 1.48 -8.83 -2.77
N PHE A 64 1.04 -9.30 -1.59
CA PHE A 64 0.16 -10.44 -1.46
C PHE A 64 -0.95 -10.13 -0.47
N ILE A 65 -2.12 -10.65 -0.77
CA ILE A 65 -3.19 -10.82 0.20
C ILE A 65 -3.13 -12.30 0.59
N GLN A 66 -3.22 -12.61 1.89
CA GLN A 66 -3.01 -13.97 2.42
C GLN A 66 -3.85 -15.04 1.72
N PHE A 67 -5.01 -14.66 1.19
CA PHE A 67 -5.90 -15.51 0.41
C PHE A 67 -6.21 -14.86 -0.94
N GLU A 68 -6.50 -15.70 -1.94
CA GLU A 68 -6.94 -15.26 -3.28
C GLU A 68 -8.15 -14.32 -3.20
N ASN A 69 -9.04 -14.55 -2.24
CA ASN A 69 -10.16 -13.66 -1.98
C ASN A 69 -9.90 -12.76 -0.76
N PRO A 70 -9.81 -11.42 -0.94
CA PRO A 70 -9.62 -10.48 0.17
C PRO A 70 -10.85 -10.28 1.05
N TYR A 71 -11.98 -10.94 0.75
CA TYR A 71 -13.28 -10.81 1.42
C TYR A 71 -13.18 -10.71 2.94
N SER A 72 -12.45 -11.63 3.58
CA SER A 72 -12.40 -11.68 5.04
C SER A 72 -11.75 -10.44 5.64
N PHE A 73 -10.75 -9.86 4.97
CA PHE A 73 -10.04 -8.66 5.43
C PHE A 73 -10.87 -7.39 5.21
N LEU A 74 -11.44 -7.24 4.01
CA LEU A 74 -12.31 -6.11 3.68
C LEU A 74 -13.59 -6.13 4.55
N LYS A 75 -14.23 -7.29 4.71
CA LYS A 75 -15.40 -7.45 5.57
C LYS A 75 -15.11 -7.05 7.01
N ARG A 76 -13.99 -7.52 7.57
CA ARG A 76 -13.58 -7.17 8.93
C ARG A 76 -13.42 -5.66 9.09
N TRP A 77 -12.85 -4.99 8.09
CA TRP A 77 -12.69 -3.54 8.11
C TRP A 77 -14.04 -2.81 8.05
N TYR A 78 -14.87 -3.07 7.02
CA TYR A 78 -16.10 -2.31 6.78
C TYR A 78 -17.25 -2.69 7.73
N GLU A 79 -17.35 -3.94 8.16
CA GLU A 79 -18.27 -4.30 9.24
C GLU A 79 -17.75 -3.89 10.63
N HIS A 80 -16.54 -3.33 10.69
CA HIS A 80 -15.84 -2.94 11.91
C HIS A 80 -15.83 -4.05 12.96
N GLU A 81 -15.46 -5.25 12.52
CA GLU A 81 -15.43 -6.42 13.39
C GLU A 81 -14.52 -6.12 14.60
N PHE A 82 -15.07 -6.31 15.80
CA PHE A 82 -14.42 -6.00 17.09
C PHE A 82 -14.18 -4.51 17.42
N ASN A 83 -14.74 -3.57 16.66
CA ASN A 83 -14.71 -2.15 17.03
C ASN A 83 -16.02 -1.75 17.73
N PRO A 84 -16.01 -1.45 19.05
CA PRO A 84 -17.23 -1.09 19.78
C PRO A 84 -17.68 0.37 19.53
N TYR A 85 -16.89 1.17 18.81
CA TYR A 85 -17.10 2.61 18.64
C TYR A 85 -17.73 2.98 17.29
N LEU A 86 -17.74 2.06 16.32
CA LEU A 86 -18.26 2.31 14.97
C LEU A 86 -19.43 1.36 14.66
N ASN A 87 -20.43 1.89 13.97
CA ASN A 87 -21.54 1.08 13.46
C ASN A 87 -21.12 0.38 12.17
N LYS A 88 -21.51 -0.88 11.99
CA LYS A 88 -21.22 -1.64 10.78
C LYS A 88 -21.64 -0.87 9.53
N GLU A 89 -20.76 -0.82 8.53
CA GLU A 89 -21.12 -0.34 7.21
C GLU A 89 -21.89 -1.43 6.44
N GLN A 90 -22.66 -1.02 5.42
CA GLN A 90 -23.29 -1.98 4.52
C GLN A 90 -22.22 -2.62 3.64
N PHE A 91 -22.00 -3.92 3.82
CA PHE A 91 -21.00 -4.67 3.09
C PHE A 91 -21.65 -5.86 2.37
N SER A 92 -21.33 -6.06 1.09
CA SER A 92 -21.90 -7.13 0.27
C SER A 92 -20.81 -7.88 -0.50
N ASN A 93 -21.14 -9.07 -0.99
CA ASN A 93 -20.21 -9.86 -1.79
C ASN A 93 -19.89 -9.19 -3.13
N GLU A 94 -20.85 -8.46 -3.69
CA GLU A 94 -20.68 -7.71 -4.94
C GLU A 94 -19.66 -6.57 -4.78
N LEU A 95 -19.72 -5.83 -3.67
CA LEU A 95 -18.74 -4.80 -3.34
C LEU A 95 -17.34 -5.41 -3.19
N VAL A 96 -17.22 -6.59 -2.56
CA VAL A 96 -15.92 -7.26 -2.43
C VAL A 96 -15.34 -7.60 -3.78
N GLN A 97 -16.15 -8.17 -4.67
CA GLN A 97 -15.69 -8.53 -6.00
C GLN A 97 -15.22 -7.29 -6.75
N GLU A 98 -16.00 -6.20 -6.70
CA GLU A 98 -15.62 -4.92 -7.31
C GLU A 98 -14.28 -4.40 -6.77
N LEU A 99 -14.09 -4.41 -5.44
CA LEU A 99 -12.83 -3.96 -4.84
C LEU A 99 -11.66 -4.88 -5.18
N SER A 100 -11.90 -6.19 -5.28
CA SER A 100 -10.87 -7.17 -5.67
C SER A 100 -10.45 -6.95 -7.12
N ASP A 101 -11.42 -6.82 -8.04
CA ASP A 101 -11.16 -6.57 -9.46
C ASP A 101 -10.35 -5.27 -9.66
N ARG A 102 -10.62 -4.25 -8.83
CA ARG A 102 -9.89 -2.97 -8.86
C ARG A 102 -8.46 -3.07 -8.30
N LEU A 103 -8.15 -4.04 -7.45
CA LEU A 103 -6.78 -4.28 -7.00
C LEU A 103 -5.95 -5.02 -8.05
N ASP A 104 -6.60 -5.84 -8.88
CA ASP A 104 -5.95 -6.66 -9.91
C ASP A 104 -5.66 -5.90 -11.23
N THR A 105 -6.23 -4.70 -11.43
CA THR A 105 -6.05 -3.85 -12.64
C THR A 105 -4.94 -2.82 -12.50
#